data_AF-A0A960TRX8-F1
#
_entry.id   AF-A0A960TRX8-F1
#
_cell.length_a   1.000
_cell.length_b   1.000
_cell.length_c   1.000
_cell.angle_alpha   90.00
_cell.angle_beta   90.00
_cell.angle_gamma   90.00
#
_symmetry.space_group_name_H-M   'P 1'
#
loop_
_entity.id
_entity.type
_entity.pdbx_description
1 polymer ?
#
loop_
_entity_poly.entity_id
_entity_poly.type
_entity_poly.pdbx_seq_one_letter_code
_entity_poly.pdbx_strand_id
1 'polypeptide(L)'
;MAQPVGARGVLIRVLTMLSPLVLLAVVELGLRLAPGLDADQRIDVGPFSQIEEVTVDGVPSYRITHPSAYADRTLTFARDKAPDALRVFCLGGSASAGWPHPPLETYSAYLERALEKAYPDRRIEMINASAHGFASYRVRAVFDRVVEFDPDLVIVYSGNNEFLETRTYDTSAMARLLDRFPVKLRLVSLARRSLKRAVLSGSKLVGVSDVFWKKVKQQSLELRSDPEQFARVQAHYAESMTHMADAAAARGVPLALLTVPTNLRDWLPNVSFDGLEGAAETAWAEALRQGRRALLQRRWEEARGALERAVARNPEHAETHFWYAQSLERTGDAAGALTQYRLAKDLDYNPFRAHSAFNATVRELAAARPGRVVLVDAER
;
A
#
# COMPACT_ATOMS: atom_id res chain seq x y z
N MET A 1 -49.93 24.75 32.45
CA MET A 1 -50.55 23.83 31.48
C MET A 1 -50.05 24.18 30.09
N ALA A 2 -49.17 23.38 29.49
CA ALA A 2 -48.72 23.59 28.11
C ALA A 2 -49.83 23.13 27.15
N GLN A 3 -50.29 24.01 26.25
CA GLN A 3 -51.29 23.65 25.25
C GLN A 3 -50.76 22.55 24.32
N PRO A 4 -51.59 21.57 23.91
CA PRO A 4 -51.17 20.50 23.03
C PRO A 4 -50.75 21.08 21.66
N VAL A 5 -49.55 20.72 21.23
CA VAL A 5 -49.01 21.16 19.94
C VAL A 5 -49.82 20.49 18.83
N GLY A 6 -50.63 21.26 18.10
CA GLY A 6 -51.38 20.75 16.95
C GLY A 6 -50.45 20.17 15.88
N ALA A 7 -50.95 19.26 15.05
CA ALA A 7 -50.16 18.54 14.03
C ALA A 7 -49.28 19.45 13.16
N ARG A 8 -49.76 20.66 12.86
CA ARG A 8 -49.01 21.69 12.13
C ARG A 8 -47.80 22.24 12.90
N GLY A 9 -47.90 22.38 14.22
CA GLY A 9 -46.79 22.78 15.09
C GLY A 9 -45.75 21.67 15.27
N VAL A 10 -46.18 20.41 15.27
CA VAL A 10 -45.26 19.26 15.24
C VAL A 10 -44.52 19.20 13.92
N LEU A 11 -45.22 19.38 12.80
CA LEU A 11 -44.63 19.41 11.45
C LEU A 11 -43.59 20.52 11.30
N ILE A 12 -43.89 21.74 11.76
CA ILE A 12 -42.95 22.86 11.71
C ILE A 12 -41.71 22.55 12.56
N ARG A 13 -41.88 21.98 13.76
CA ARG A 13 -40.72 21.60 14.61
C ARG A 13 -39.86 20.52 13.97
N VAL A 14 -40.48 19.52 13.34
CA VAL A 14 -39.76 18.46 12.60
C VAL A 14 -39.00 19.06 11.41
N LEU A 15 -39.64 19.91 10.61
CA LEU A 15 -38.99 20.59 9.48
C LEU A 15 -37.82 21.47 9.93
N THR A 16 -37.98 22.23 11.02
CA THR A 16 -36.90 23.06 11.59
C THR A 16 -35.76 22.18 12.09
N MET A 17 -36.04 21.06 12.76
CA MET A 17 -35.01 20.11 13.21
C MET A 17 -34.29 19.39 12.06
N LEU A 18 -34.97 19.15 10.94
CA LEU A 18 -34.38 18.51 9.75
C LEU A 18 -33.66 19.51 8.83
N SER A 19 -33.93 20.81 8.95
CA SER A 19 -33.34 21.83 8.08
C SER A 19 -31.80 21.83 8.03
N PRO A 20 -31.05 21.57 9.13
CA PRO A 20 -29.59 21.45 9.06
C PRO A 20 -29.14 20.20 8.29
N LEU A 21 -29.87 19.09 8.40
CA LEU A 21 -29.58 17.86 7.65
C LEU A 21 -29.86 18.03 6.16
N VAL A 22 -30.94 18.73 5.80
CA VAL A 22 -31.25 19.09 4.41
C VAL A 22 -30.16 20.00 3.84
N LEU A 23 -29.70 21.00 4.61
CA LEU A 23 -28.60 21.87 4.19
C LEU A 23 -27.31 21.07 3.96
N LEU A 24 -26.95 20.17 4.89
CA LEU A 24 -25.79 19.29 4.74
C LEU A 24 -25.92 18.38 3.50
N ALA A 25 -27.11 17.84 3.24
CA ALA A 25 -27.38 17.02 2.06
C ALA A 25 -27.25 17.82 0.75
N VAL A 26 -27.73 19.07 0.72
CA VAL A 26 -27.59 19.97 -0.44
C VAL A 26 -26.13 20.33 -0.67
N VAL A 27 -25.37 20.65 0.38
CA VAL A 27 -23.94 20.95 0.27
C VAL A 27 -23.17 19.71 -0.18
N GLU A 28 -23.47 18.53 0.37
CA GLU A 28 -22.89 17.26 -0.08
C GLU A 28 -23.19 16.99 -1.55
N LEU A 29 -24.43 17.19 -2.00
CA LEU A 29 -24.81 17.04 -3.40
C LEU A 29 -24.05 18.02 -4.31
N GLY A 30 -23.91 19.27 -3.88
CA GLY A 30 -23.10 20.27 -4.58
C GLY A 30 -21.63 19.85 -4.68
N LEU A 31 -21.05 19.36 -3.58
CA LEU A 31 -19.69 18.84 -3.58
C LEU A 31 -19.55 17.57 -4.43
N ARG A 32 -20.60 16.75 -4.55
CA ARG A 32 -20.65 15.56 -5.43
C ARG A 32 -20.60 15.89 -6.92
N LEU A 33 -21.05 17.08 -7.28
CA LEU A 33 -20.95 17.59 -8.64
C LEU A 33 -19.58 18.25 -8.92
N ALA A 34 -18.79 18.58 -7.88
CA ALA A 34 -17.47 19.16 -8.02
C ALA A 34 -16.39 18.08 -8.22
N PRO A 35 -15.68 18.02 -9.37
CA PRO A 35 -14.62 17.04 -9.59
C PRO A 35 -13.43 17.25 -8.63
N GLY A 36 -12.74 16.17 -8.25
CA GLY A 36 -11.49 16.24 -7.47
C GLY A 36 -11.63 16.15 -5.94
N LEU A 37 -12.80 15.75 -5.44
CA LEU A 37 -13.07 15.52 -4.00
C LEU A 37 -13.29 14.03 -3.63
N ASP A 38 -13.08 13.10 -4.55
CA ASP A 38 -13.19 11.65 -4.31
C ASP A 38 -11.99 11.03 -3.59
N ALA A 39 -11.20 11.85 -2.90
CA ALA A 39 -10.07 11.38 -2.11
C ALA A 39 -10.57 10.46 -0.97
N ASP A 40 -9.84 9.36 -0.73
CA ASP A 40 -10.10 8.50 0.42
C ASP A 40 -10.08 9.35 1.69
N GLN A 41 -11.23 9.39 2.36
CA GLN A 41 -11.44 10.29 3.49
C GLN A 41 -10.58 9.92 4.68
N ARG A 42 -10.09 8.67 4.75
CA ARG A 42 -9.25 8.16 5.84
C ARG A 42 -7.82 8.67 5.77
N ILE A 43 -7.45 9.42 4.71
CA ILE A 43 -6.05 9.79 4.45
C ILE A 43 -5.92 11.28 4.09
N ASP A 44 -4.96 11.92 4.74
CA ASP A 44 -4.46 13.24 4.35
C ASP A 44 -3.45 13.06 3.20
N VAL A 45 -3.98 13.06 1.99
CA VAL A 45 -3.21 12.72 0.80
C VAL A 45 -2.34 13.90 0.38
N GLY A 46 -1.03 13.78 0.63
CA GLY A 46 0.02 14.53 -0.09
C GLY A 46 -0.13 14.38 -1.62
N PRO A 47 0.67 15.09 -2.43
CA PRO A 47 0.48 15.17 -3.88
C PRO A 47 0.35 13.80 -4.56
N PHE A 48 -0.51 13.72 -5.57
CA PHE A 48 -0.69 12.55 -6.43
C PHE A 48 -0.04 12.79 -7.80
N SER A 49 0.09 11.70 -8.55
CA SER A 49 0.33 11.79 -9.98
C SER A 49 -0.81 12.57 -10.64
N GLN A 50 -0.46 13.62 -11.36
CA GLN A 50 -1.39 14.41 -12.17
C GLN A 50 -1.31 13.93 -13.61
N ILE A 51 -2.46 13.83 -14.25
CA ILE A 51 -2.57 13.47 -15.67
C ILE A 51 -3.21 14.66 -16.37
N GLU A 52 -2.45 15.33 -17.23
CA GLU A 52 -2.86 16.51 -17.98
C GLU A 52 -2.78 16.24 -19.49
N GLU A 53 -3.68 16.86 -20.25
CA GLU A 53 -3.59 16.86 -21.71
C GLU A 53 -2.58 17.91 -22.16
N VAL A 54 -1.69 17.50 -23.06
CA VAL A 54 -0.59 18.30 -23.58
C VAL A 54 -0.41 18.03 -25.07
N THR A 55 0.31 18.92 -25.74
CA THR A 55 0.77 18.66 -27.11
C THR A 55 2.27 18.38 -27.07
N VAL A 56 2.68 17.20 -27.54
CA VAL A 56 4.08 16.81 -27.67
C VAL A 56 4.37 16.66 -29.16
N ASP A 57 5.28 17.48 -29.69
CA ASP A 57 5.66 17.48 -31.12
C ASP A 57 4.46 17.56 -32.08
N GLY A 58 3.46 18.37 -31.73
CA GLY A 58 2.22 18.53 -32.53
C GLY A 58 1.17 17.44 -32.32
N VAL A 59 1.45 16.41 -31.51
CA VAL A 59 0.55 15.28 -31.23
C VAL A 59 -0.16 15.46 -29.89
N PRO A 60 -1.51 15.42 -29.84
CA PRO A 60 -2.27 15.38 -28.60
C PRO A 60 -1.87 14.16 -27.75
N SER A 61 -1.39 14.43 -26.55
CA SER A 61 -0.84 13.44 -25.64
C SER A 61 -1.32 13.69 -24.22
N TYR A 62 -1.28 12.67 -23.37
CA TYR A 62 -1.35 12.83 -21.94
C TYR A 62 0.05 12.89 -21.36
N ARG A 63 0.22 13.69 -20.31
CA ARG A 63 1.44 13.74 -19.51
C ARG A 63 1.12 13.34 -18.08
N ILE A 64 1.87 12.39 -17.54
CA ILE A 64 1.84 12.04 -16.13
C ILE A 64 3.02 12.71 -15.43
N THR A 65 2.73 13.57 -14.45
CA THR A 65 3.71 14.22 -13.59
C THR A 65 3.46 13.87 -12.13
N HIS A 66 4.51 13.84 -11.32
CA HIS A 66 4.37 13.77 -9.87
C HIS A 66 5.23 14.84 -9.20
N PRO A 67 4.66 15.73 -8.37
CA PRO A 67 5.38 16.85 -7.74
C PRO A 67 6.55 16.48 -6.81
N SER A 68 6.82 15.20 -6.57
CA SER A 68 7.74 14.76 -5.50
C SER A 68 8.28 13.34 -5.66
N ALA A 69 7.62 12.47 -6.45
CA ALA A 69 8.10 11.11 -6.67
C ALA A 69 9.17 11.04 -7.77
N TYR A 70 9.16 11.96 -8.74
CA TYR A 70 10.07 11.98 -9.88
C TYR A 70 10.07 13.37 -10.55
N ALA A 71 10.89 14.32 -10.10
CA ALA A 71 10.98 15.64 -10.74
C ALA A 71 11.44 15.56 -12.21
N ASP A 72 12.20 14.53 -12.56
CA ASP A 72 12.88 14.43 -13.86
C ASP A 72 12.21 13.44 -14.83
N ARG A 73 11.22 12.64 -14.37
CA ARG A 73 10.53 11.66 -15.21
C ARG A 73 9.17 12.22 -15.64
N THR A 74 9.17 12.87 -16.79
CA THR A 74 7.92 13.24 -17.48
C THR A 74 7.51 12.09 -18.39
N LEU A 75 6.43 11.40 -18.03
CA LEU A 75 5.89 10.30 -18.82
C LEU A 75 4.80 10.83 -19.75
N THR A 76 4.89 10.54 -21.04
CA THR A 76 3.87 10.93 -22.02
C THR A 76 3.37 9.73 -22.81
N PHE A 77 2.09 9.75 -23.19
CA PHE A 77 1.49 8.74 -24.05
C PHE A 77 0.39 9.36 -24.91
N ALA A 78 0.07 8.75 -26.06
CA ALA A 78 -0.88 9.31 -27.01
C ALA A 78 -2.28 9.44 -26.39
N ARG A 79 -2.96 10.56 -26.64
CA ARG A 79 -4.34 10.74 -26.18
C ARG A 79 -5.25 9.70 -26.82
N ASP A 80 -5.21 9.67 -28.15
CA ASP A 80 -6.02 8.77 -28.97
C ASP A 80 -5.20 7.49 -29.21
N LYS A 81 -5.70 6.35 -28.75
CA LYS A 81 -5.02 5.05 -28.90
C LYS A 81 -5.10 4.59 -30.35
N ALA A 82 -3.94 4.27 -30.95
CA ALA A 82 -3.90 3.74 -32.31
C ALA A 82 -4.52 2.32 -32.36
N PRO A 83 -5.20 1.93 -33.47
CA PRO A 83 -5.85 0.62 -33.56
C PRO A 83 -4.90 -0.58 -33.41
N ASP A 84 -3.64 -0.41 -33.81
CA ASP A 84 -2.56 -1.39 -33.71
C ASP A 84 -1.79 -1.30 -32.38
N ALA A 85 -2.13 -0.35 -31.50
CA ALA A 85 -1.45 -0.19 -30.21
C ALA A 85 -1.85 -1.27 -29.20
N LEU A 86 -0.89 -1.67 -28.36
CA LEU A 86 -1.10 -2.43 -27.13
C LEU A 86 -0.67 -1.55 -25.95
N ARG A 87 -1.65 -1.03 -25.21
CA ARG A 87 -1.47 -0.07 -24.11
C ARG A 87 -1.48 -0.76 -22.76
N VAL A 88 -0.32 -0.80 -22.12
CA VAL A 88 -0.11 -1.46 -20.83
C VAL A 88 0.26 -0.43 -19.77
N PHE A 89 -0.50 -0.37 -18.66
CA PHE A 89 -0.16 0.47 -17.52
C PHE A 89 0.46 -0.35 -16.39
N CYS A 90 1.57 0.12 -15.85
CA CYS A 90 2.19 -0.44 -14.64
C CYS A 90 2.00 0.52 -13.46
N LEU A 91 1.42 0.03 -12.36
CA LEU A 91 1.07 0.82 -11.17
C LEU A 91 1.69 0.21 -9.92
N GLY A 92 2.15 1.05 -9.00
CA GLY A 92 2.77 0.58 -7.77
C GLY A 92 3.61 1.61 -7.02
N GLY A 93 4.38 1.10 -6.06
CA GLY A 93 5.36 1.85 -5.28
C GLY A 93 6.70 2.04 -6.00
N SER A 94 7.74 2.39 -5.23
CA SER A 94 9.11 2.56 -5.73
C SER A 94 9.69 1.31 -6.40
N ALA A 95 9.42 0.12 -5.84
CA ALA A 95 9.85 -1.14 -6.44
C ALA A 95 9.23 -1.36 -7.83
N SER A 96 7.96 -0.98 -8.02
CA SER A 96 7.31 -1.05 -9.32
C SER A 96 7.81 0.03 -10.28
N ALA A 97 8.12 1.21 -9.74
CA ALA A 97 8.71 2.29 -10.53
C ALA A 97 10.16 1.98 -10.96
N GLY A 98 10.79 0.96 -10.37
CA GLY A 98 12.11 0.46 -10.74
C GLY A 98 13.26 1.00 -9.87
N TRP A 99 12.99 1.71 -8.78
CA TRP A 99 14.05 2.25 -7.93
C TRP A 99 14.92 1.15 -7.30
N PRO A 100 16.26 1.31 -7.24
CA PRO A 100 17.06 2.47 -7.67
C PRO A 100 17.60 2.36 -9.11
N HIS A 101 17.09 1.42 -9.91
CA HIS A 101 17.62 1.12 -11.24
C HIS A 101 17.32 2.23 -12.26
N PRO A 102 18.18 2.38 -13.29
CA PRO A 102 17.91 3.24 -14.44
C PRO A 102 16.60 2.85 -15.16
N PRO A 103 15.96 3.77 -15.91
CA PRO A 103 14.67 3.52 -16.57
C PRO A 103 14.64 2.28 -17.50
N LEU A 104 15.76 1.96 -18.15
CA LEU A 104 15.89 0.82 -19.06
C LEU A 104 16.08 -0.53 -18.34
N GLU A 105 16.34 -0.51 -17.04
CA GLU A 105 16.59 -1.69 -16.20
C GLU A 105 15.39 -1.99 -15.28
N THR A 106 14.20 -1.54 -15.66
CA THR A 106 12.96 -1.78 -14.93
C THR A 106 12.23 -3.00 -15.48
N TYR A 107 11.41 -3.67 -14.66
CA TYR A 107 10.60 -4.80 -15.15
C TYR A 107 9.68 -4.38 -16.30
N SER A 108 9.15 -3.16 -16.25
CA SER A 108 8.32 -2.59 -17.32
C SER A 108 9.11 -2.43 -18.63
N ALA A 109 10.38 -1.99 -18.56
CA ALA A 109 11.21 -1.87 -19.75
C ALA A 109 11.58 -3.24 -20.35
N TYR A 110 11.92 -4.22 -19.50
CA TYR A 110 12.15 -5.59 -19.97
C TYR A 110 10.89 -6.21 -20.59
N LEU A 111 9.73 -5.98 -19.97
CA LEU A 111 8.46 -6.46 -20.49
C LEU A 111 8.07 -5.76 -21.80
N GLU A 112 8.32 -4.46 -21.94
CA GLU A 112 8.12 -3.73 -23.20
C GLU A 112 8.92 -4.37 -24.34
N ARG A 113 10.23 -4.58 -24.14
CA ARG A 113 11.10 -5.25 -25.14
C ARG A 113 10.64 -6.67 -25.47
N ALA A 114 10.17 -7.43 -24.46
CA ALA A 114 9.65 -8.77 -24.66
C ALA A 114 8.34 -8.76 -25.48
N LEU A 115 7.45 -7.80 -25.21
CA LEU A 115 6.19 -7.63 -25.94
C LEU A 115 6.42 -7.16 -27.38
N GLU A 116 7.35 -6.24 -27.61
CA GLU A 116 7.72 -5.80 -28.97
C GLU A 116 8.22 -6.99 -29.81
N LYS A 117 8.99 -7.90 -29.20
CA LYS A 117 9.44 -9.12 -29.88
C LYS A 117 8.31 -10.12 -30.11
N ALA A 118 7.39 -10.25 -29.16
CA ALA A 118 6.27 -11.19 -29.24
C ALA A 118 5.17 -10.72 -30.22
N TYR A 119 5.00 -9.41 -30.37
CA TYR A 119 3.98 -8.76 -31.19
C TYR A 119 4.61 -7.72 -32.12
N PRO A 120 5.41 -8.13 -33.12
CA PRO A 120 6.16 -7.21 -33.99
C PRO A 120 5.27 -6.29 -34.82
N ASP A 121 4.02 -6.70 -35.09
CA ASP A 121 3.04 -5.92 -35.85
C ASP A 121 2.17 -4.99 -34.96
N ARG A 122 2.50 -4.87 -33.67
CA ARG A 122 1.76 -4.05 -32.70
C ARG A 122 2.66 -2.96 -32.14
N ARG A 123 2.13 -1.76 -31.99
CA ARG A 123 2.82 -0.67 -31.29
C ARG A 123 2.66 -0.86 -29.78
N ILE A 124 3.74 -1.19 -29.08
CA ILE A 124 3.69 -1.31 -27.62
C ILE A 124 3.73 0.08 -26.98
N GLU A 125 2.75 0.38 -26.13
CA GLU A 125 2.74 1.56 -25.28
C GLU A 125 2.86 1.09 -23.82
N MET A 126 4.08 1.07 -23.26
CA MET A 126 4.31 0.69 -21.87
C MET A 126 4.38 1.94 -20.96
N ILE A 127 3.30 2.17 -20.20
CA ILE A 127 3.16 3.35 -19.33
C ILE A 127 3.34 2.95 -17.87
N ASN A 128 4.56 3.08 -17.34
CA ASN A 128 4.80 2.87 -15.91
C ASN A 128 4.49 4.13 -15.10
N ALA A 129 3.26 4.21 -14.59
CA ALA A 129 2.73 5.29 -13.76
C ALA A 129 2.91 5.06 -12.25
N SER A 130 3.82 4.15 -11.86
CA SER A 130 4.21 3.91 -10.46
C SER A 130 4.95 5.10 -9.86
N ALA A 131 4.87 5.27 -8.54
CA ALA A 131 5.51 6.38 -7.84
C ALA A 131 6.09 5.97 -6.48
N HIS A 132 7.15 6.66 -6.06
CA HIS A 132 7.81 6.43 -4.77
C HIS A 132 6.84 6.62 -3.60
N GLY A 133 6.96 5.74 -2.61
CA GLY A 133 6.15 5.80 -1.39
C GLY A 133 4.67 5.44 -1.57
N PHE A 134 4.21 5.11 -2.78
CA PHE A 134 2.80 4.79 -3.00
C PHE A 134 2.40 3.49 -2.31
N ALA A 135 1.50 3.61 -1.34
CA ALA A 135 0.69 2.54 -0.82
C ALA A 135 -0.54 2.28 -1.71
N SER A 136 -1.21 1.16 -1.48
CA SER A 136 -2.29 0.61 -2.30
C SER A 136 -3.44 1.57 -2.60
N TYR A 137 -3.87 2.41 -1.66
CA TYR A 137 -4.92 3.42 -1.90
C TYR A 137 -4.45 4.53 -2.85
N ARG A 138 -3.15 4.87 -2.87
CA ARG A 138 -2.62 5.82 -3.85
C ARG A 138 -2.56 5.21 -5.22
N VAL A 139 -2.14 3.94 -5.27
CA VAL A 139 -2.18 3.13 -6.49
C VAL A 139 -3.61 3.05 -7.03
N ARG A 140 -4.62 2.84 -6.17
CA ARG A 140 -6.04 2.89 -6.51
C ARG A 140 -6.46 4.25 -7.11
N ALA A 141 -6.03 5.36 -6.51
CA ALA A 141 -6.37 6.69 -7.03
C ALA A 141 -5.81 6.91 -8.45
N VAL A 142 -4.60 6.40 -8.74
CA VAL A 142 -4.05 6.42 -10.10
C VAL A 142 -4.80 5.44 -11.01
N PHE A 143 -5.11 4.24 -10.51
CA PHE A 143 -5.89 3.23 -11.22
C PHE A 143 -7.22 3.79 -11.74
N ASP A 144 -7.97 4.49 -10.88
CA ASP A 144 -9.27 5.06 -11.22
C ASP A 144 -9.20 6.08 -12.37
N ARG A 145 -8.02 6.69 -12.59
CA ARG A 145 -7.77 7.55 -13.76
C ARG A 145 -7.29 6.74 -14.97
N VAL A 146 -6.31 5.84 -14.79
CA VAL A 146 -5.69 5.16 -15.94
C VAL A 146 -6.62 4.17 -16.63
N VAL A 147 -7.61 3.63 -15.90
CA VAL A 147 -8.62 2.73 -16.46
C VAL A 147 -9.54 3.44 -17.46
N GLU A 148 -9.53 4.77 -17.53
CA GLU A 148 -10.29 5.57 -18.50
C GLU A 148 -9.56 5.75 -19.84
N PHE A 149 -8.29 5.35 -19.96
CA PHE A 149 -7.47 5.58 -21.16
C PHE A 149 -7.29 4.35 -22.05
N ASP A 150 -8.32 3.52 -22.15
CA ASP A 150 -8.39 2.31 -22.99
C ASP A 150 -7.19 1.32 -22.81
N PRO A 151 -6.83 0.95 -21.57
CA PRO A 151 -5.77 -0.03 -21.33
C PRO A 151 -6.14 -1.42 -21.87
N ASP A 152 -5.18 -2.10 -22.51
CA ASP A 152 -5.28 -3.53 -22.82
C ASP A 152 -4.87 -4.41 -21.64
N LEU A 153 -4.05 -3.85 -20.73
CA LEU A 153 -3.64 -4.51 -19.49
C LEU A 153 -3.26 -3.45 -18.44
N VAL A 154 -3.67 -3.67 -17.20
CA VAL A 154 -3.12 -2.97 -16.05
C VAL A 154 -2.37 -3.97 -15.17
N ILE A 155 -1.15 -3.62 -14.78
CA ILE A 155 -0.29 -4.40 -13.90
C ILE A 155 -0.17 -3.65 -12.57
N VAL A 156 -0.54 -4.30 -11.47
CA VAL A 156 -0.46 -3.71 -10.12
C VAL A 156 0.57 -4.46 -9.29
N TYR A 157 1.59 -3.73 -8.84
CA TYR A 157 2.64 -4.20 -7.94
C TYR A 157 2.71 -3.28 -6.69
N SER A 158 2.00 -3.64 -5.63
CA SER A 158 1.82 -2.82 -4.43
C SER A 158 1.80 -3.63 -3.12
N GLY A 159 2.40 -3.07 -2.06
CA GLY A 159 2.40 -3.65 -0.70
C GLY A 159 3.56 -3.21 0.20
N ASN A 160 4.65 -2.65 -0.34
CA ASN A 160 5.82 -2.24 0.47
C ASN A 160 5.55 -1.03 1.37
N ASN A 161 4.63 -0.16 0.97
CA ASN A 161 4.48 1.17 1.57
C ASN A 161 3.29 1.27 2.54
N GLU A 162 2.61 0.16 2.86
CA GLU A 162 1.35 0.17 3.60
C GLU A 162 1.47 0.74 5.02
N PHE A 163 2.66 0.76 5.61
CA PHE A 163 2.92 1.29 6.95
C PHE A 163 3.73 2.59 6.97
N LEU A 164 4.02 3.19 5.81
CA LEU A 164 4.99 4.29 5.71
C LEU A 164 4.36 5.69 5.78
N GLU A 165 3.02 5.79 5.75
CA GLU A 165 2.31 7.06 5.81
C GLU A 165 1.57 7.23 7.13
N THR A 166 1.57 8.46 7.66
CA THR A 166 0.74 8.83 8.80
C THR A 166 -0.72 8.47 8.53
N ARG A 167 -1.28 7.58 9.36
CA ARG A 167 -2.69 7.25 9.35
C ARG A 167 -3.18 7.21 10.78
N THR A 168 -4.40 7.67 10.97
CA THR A 168 -5.13 7.44 12.21
C THR A 168 -6.48 6.93 11.78
N TYR A 169 -6.68 5.63 11.92
CA TYR A 169 -7.99 5.03 11.71
C TYR A 169 -8.82 5.36 12.96
N ASP A 170 -9.97 6.01 12.77
CA ASP A 170 -10.91 6.25 13.87
C ASP A 170 -11.53 4.91 14.27
N THR A 171 -11.18 4.41 15.45
CA THR A 171 -11.62 3.12 15.98
C THR A 171 -12.83 3.25 16.91
N SER A 172 -13.38 4.47 17.07
CA SER A 172 -14.53 4.72 17.92
C SER A 172 -15.76 3.92 17.48
N ALA A 173 -16.66 3.64 18.42
CA ALA A 173 -17.92 2.95 18.12
C ALA A 173 -18.76 3.69 17.07
N MET A 174 -18.67 5.03 17.05
CA MET A 174 -19.30 5.88 16.04
C MET A 174 -18.68 5.67 14.66
N ALA A 175 -17.34 5.66 14.55
CA ALA A 175 -16.66 5.37 13.30
C ALA A 175 -16.98 3.97 12.77
N ARG A 176 -17.09 2.96 13.65
CA ARG A 176 -17.53 1.61 13.27
C ARG A 176 -18.97 1.56 12.76
N LEU A 177 -19.86 2.37 13.31
CA LEU A 177 -21.23 2.50 12.82
C LEU A 177 -21.26 3.17 11.45
N LEU A 178 -20.44 4.21 11.26
CA LEU A 178 -20.31 4.92 10.00
C LEU A 178 -19.62 4.06 8.92
N ASP A 179 -18.61 3.24 9.24
CA ASP A 179 -17.95 2.31 8.32
C ASP A 179 -18.92 1.29 7.68
N ARG A 180 -20.04 0.98 8.35
CA ARG A 180 -21.08 0.07 7.81
C ARG A 180 -21.90 0.70 6.69
N PHE A 181 -21.85 2.02 6.56
CA PHE A 181 -22.51 2.75 5.50
C PHE A 181 -21.40 3.42 4.66
N PRO A 182 -21.25 3.12 3.36
CA PRO A 182 -20.22 3.71 2.52
C PRO A 182 -20.53 5.19 2.20
N VAL A 183 -20.75 6.01 3.22
CA VAL A 183 -21.07 7.42 3.08
C VAL A 183 -19.76 8.18 2.90
N LYS A 184 -19.28 8.22 1.65
CA LYS A 184 -18.26 9.18 1.22
C LYS A 184 -18.87 10.58 1.26
N LEU A 185 -18.84 11.26 2.41
CA LEU A 185 -19.25 12.66 2.53
C LEU A 185 -18.12 13.58 2.09
N ARG A 186 -18.20 14.17 0.90
CA ARG A 186 -17.20 15.12 0.39
C ARG A 186 -17.03 16.34 1.31
N LEU A 187 -18.05 16.66 2.12
CA LEU A 187 -17.97 17.62 3.22
C LEU A 187 -16.85 17.30 4.24
N VAL A 188 -16.69 16.04 4.62
CA VAL A 188 -15.66 15.60 5.57
C VAL A 188 -14.27 15.74 4.96
N SER A 189 -14.11 15.39 3.67
CA SER A 189 -12.84 15.59 2.96
C SER A 189 -12.46 17.07 2.86
N LEU A 190 -13.42 17.96 2.61
CA LEU A 190 -13.18 19.41 2.53
C LEU A 190 -12.76 19.98 3.90
N ALA A 191 -13.45 19.58 4.97
CA ALA A 191 -13.12 20.00 6.33
C ALA A 191 -11.70 19.55 6.74
N ARG A 192 -11.35 18.28 6.49
CA ARG A 192 -10.01 17.74 6.79
C ARG A 192 -8.90 18.46 5.99
N ARG A 193 -9.14 18.74 4.70
CA ARG A 193 -8.21 19.47 3.81
C ARG A 193 -7.96 20.92 4.26
N SER A 194 -8.94 21.53 4.94
CA SER A 194 -8.86 22.91 5.45
C SER A 194 -8.08 23.01 6.76
N LEU A 195 -8.06 21.94 7.58
CA LEU A 195 -7.41 21.92 8.88
C LEU A 195 -5.89 21.68 8.85
N LYS A 196 -5.31 21.16 7.75
CA LYS A 196 -3.90 20.71 7.72
C LYS A 196 -3.09 21.25 6.55
N ARG A 197 -3.04 22.58 6.38
CA ARG A 197 -2.00 23.22 5.54
C ARG A 197 -0.63 23.19 6.24
N ALA A 198 0.00 22.02 6.24
CA ALA A 198 1.44 21.88 6.41
C ALA A 198 1.95 20.86 5.40
N VAL A 199 1.90 21.23 4.12
CA VAL A 199 2.47 20.43 3.03
C VAL A 199 3.98 20.64 3.04
N LEU A 200 4.72 19.63 3.46
CA LEU A 200 6.15 19.54 3.17
C LEU A 200 6.30 19.27 1.66
N SER A 201 6.71 20.30 0.93
CA SER A 201 7.07 20.24 -0.48
C SER A 201 8.33 19.38 -0.68
N GLY A 202 8.29 18.46 -1.64
CA GLY A 202 9.41 17.58 -1.99
C GLY A 202 10.66 18.30 -2.50
N SER A 203 10.56 19.59 -2.84
CA SER A 203 11.70 20.42 -3.28
C SER A 203 12.73 20.73 -2.18
N LYS A 204 12.48 20.35 -0.92
CA LYS A 204 13.42 20.52 0.21
C LYS A 204 14.04 19.21 0.72
N LEU A 205 14.01 18.13 -0.06
CA LEU A 205 14.47 16.79 0.37
C LEU A 205 15.98 16.52 0.23
N VAL A 206 16.77 17.47 -0.27
CA VAL A 206 18.24 17.34 -0.26
C VAL A 206 18.77 17.81 1.11
N GLY A 207 18.71 16.93 2.11
CA GLY A 207 19.16 17.20 3.48
C GLY A 207 18.14 16.86 4.60
N VAL A 208 16.93 16.43 4.24
CA VAL A 208 15.83 16.06 5.18
C VAL A 208 15.59 14.55 5.23
N SER A 209 16.42 13.74 4.56
CA SER A 209 16.29 12.27 4.52
C SER A 209 16.23 11.68 5.92
N ASP A 210 17.13 12.08 6.83
CA ASP A 210 17.19 11.48 8.17
C ASP A 210 15.97 11.83 9.03
N VAL A 211 15.44 13.04 8.92
CA VAL A 211 14.22 13.47 9.63
C VAL A 211 12.99 12.80 9.05
N PHE A 212 12.92 12.67 7.72
CA PHE A 212 11.86 11.94 7.03
C PHE A 212 11.87 10.46 7.43
N TRP A 213 13.02 9.80 7.38
CA TRP A 213 13.17 8.41 7.78
C TRP A 213 12.88 8.21 9.27
N LYS A 214 13.28 9.13 10.16
CA LYS A 214 12.95 9.07 11.59
C LYS A 214 11.43 9.16 11.81
N LYS A 215 10.75 10.05 11.08
CA LYS A 215 9.29 10.20 11.16
C LYS A 215 8.55 8.98 10.61
N VAL A 216 8.96 8.46 9.46
CA VAL A 216 8.40 7.23 8.86
C VAL A 216 8.56 6.05 9.82
N LYS A 217 9.76 5.87 10.40
CA LYS A 217 10.02 4.82 11.39
C LYS A 217 9.10 4.91 12.61
N GLN A 218 8.92 6.10 13.16
CA GLN A 218 8.03 6.31 14.31
C GLN A 218 6.56 5.96 13.96
N GLN A 219 6.11 6.30 12.76
CA GLN A 219 4.74 6.05 12.32
C GLN A 219 4.45 4.58 12.05
N SER A 220 5.38 3.90 11.37
CA SER A 220 5.30 2.47 11.17
C SER A 220 5.24 1.74 12.52
N LEU A 221 6.01 2.21 13.50
CA LEU A 221 5.97 1.68 14.86
C LEU A 221 4.62 1.92 15.55
N GLU A 222 4.06 3.13 15.47
CA GLU A 222 2.74 3.47 16.05
C GLU A 222 1.63 2.59 15.46
N LEU A 223 1.55 2.49 14.13
CA LEU A 223 0.55 1.65 13.44
C LEU A 223 0.73 0.16 13.73
N ARG A 224 1.97 -0.30 13.94
CA ARG A 224 2.28 -1.70 14.20
C ARG A 224 2.08 -2.10 15.66
N SER A 225 2.24 -1.16 16.59
CA SER A 225 2.13 -1.40 18.03
C SER A 225 0.69 -1.49 18.52
N ASP A 226 -0.27 -0.86 17.81
CA ASP A 226 -1.70 -0.98 18.08
C ASP A 226 -2.31 -2.08 17.18
N PRO A 227 -2.77 -3.22 17.75
CA PRO A 227 -3.35 -4.32 16.98
C PRO A 227 -4.55 -3.92 16.12
N GLU A 228 -5.36 -2.96 16.57
CA GLU A 228 -6.52 -2.50 15.82
C GLU A 228 -6.08 -1.64 14.62
N GLN A 229 -5.13 -0.73 14.82
CA GLN A 229 -4.56 0.06 13.70
C GLN A 229 -3.87 -0.87 12.69
N PHE A 230 -3.10 -1.85 13.15
CA PHE A 230 -2.43 -2.84 12.30
C PHE A 230 -3.42 -3.62 11.43
N ALA A 231 -4.50 -4.13 12.03
CA ALA A 231 -5.56 -4.83 11.31
C ALA A 231 -6.27 -3.90 10.30
N ARG A 232 -6.47 -2.62 10.64
CA ARG A 232 -7.08 -1.63 9.74
C ARG A 232 -6.19 -1.29 8.54
N VAL A 233 -4.87 -1.29 8.69
CA VAL A 233 -3.95 -1.17 7.54
C VAL A 233 -4.16 -2.34 6.57
N GLN A 234 -4.22 -3.57 7.09
CA GLN A 234 -4.45 -4.77 6.26
C GLN A 234 -5.81 -4.76 5.57
N ALA A 235 -6.87 -4.37 6.29
CA ALA A 235 -8.20 -4.24 5.71
C ALA A 235 -8.25 -3.15 4.62
N HIS A 236 -7.56 -2.03 4.81
CA HIS A 236 -7.50 -0.96 3.82
C HIS A 236 -6.73 -1.39 2.55
N TYR A 237 -5.65 -2.14 2.70
CA TYR A 237 -4.97 -2.77 1.57
C TYR A 237 -5.93 -3.67 0.79
N ALA A 238 -6.62 -4.58 1.49
CA ALA A 238 -7.58 -5.48 0.87
C ALA A 238 -8.71 -4.75 0.14
N GLU A 239 -9.28 -3.69 0.75
CA GLU A 239 -10.30 -2.87 0.10
C GLU A 239 -9.76 -2.19 -1.16
N SER A 240 -8.55 -1.64 -1.11
CA SER A 240 -7.95 -0.95 -2.26
C SER A 240 -7.70 -1.89 -3.43
N MET A 241 -7.15 -3.07 -3.15
CA MET A 241 -6.89 -4.10 -4.16
C MET A 241 -8.21 -4.68 -4.72
N THR A 242 -9.20 -4.91 -3.87
CA THR A 242 -10.53 -5.38 -4.28
C THR A 242 -11.22 -4.37 -5.19
N HIS A 243 -11.19 -3.08 -4.84
CA HIS A 243 -11.78 -2.03 -5.68
C HIS A 243 -11.14 -2.00 -7.06
N MET A 244 -9.81 -2.06 -7.17
CA MET A 244 -9.14 -2.09 -8.48
C MET A 244 -9.55 -3.32 -9.29
N ALA A 245 -9.64 -4.50 -8.67
CA ALA A 245 -10.09 -5.72 -9.32
C ALA A 245 -11.54 -5.63 -9.82
N ASP A 246 -12.45 -5.11 -9.01
CA ASP A 246 -13.86 -4.97 -9.37
C ASP A 246 -14.07 -3.89 -10.44
N ALA A 247 -13.35 -2.76 -10.33
CA ALA A 247 -13.42 -1.69 -11.30
C ALA A 247 -12.83 -2.08 -12.67
N ALA A 248 -11.75 -2.87 -12.68
CA ALA A 248 -11.20 -3.48 -13.90
C ALA A 248 -12.23 -4.42 -14.55
N ALA A 249 -12.82 -5.33 -13.75
CA ALA A 249 -13.81 -6.29 -14.23
C ALA A 249 -15.08 -5.60 -14.78
N ALA A 250 -15.56 -4.54 -14.12
CA ALA A 250 -16.71 -3.77 -14.56
C ALA A 250 -16.50 -3.07 -15.92
N ARG A 251 -15.24 -2.75 -16.26
CA ARG A 251 -14.85 -2.10 -17.51
C ARG A 251 -14.32 -3.07 -18.57
N GLY A 252 -14.25 -4.38 -18.25
CA GLY A 252 -13.68 -5.38 -19.15
C GLY A 252 -12.17 -5.22 -19.37
N VAL A 253 -11.46 -4.56 -18.46
CA VAL A 253 -10.01 -4.33 -18.55
C VAL A 253 -9.29 -5.51 -17.88
N PRO A 254 -8.37 -6.20 -18.58
CA PRO A 254 -7.51 -7.22 -17.97
C PRO A 254 -6.63 -6.63 -16.86
N LEU A 255 -6.55 -7.32 -15.73
CA LEU A 255 -5.74 -6.92 -14.57
C LEU A 255 -4.76 -8.02 -14.19
N ALA A 256 -3.48 -7.69 -14.09
CA ALA A 256 -2.46 -8.54 -13.50
C ALA A 256 -2.09 -8.02 -12.10
N LEU A 257 -2.20 -8.88 -11.09
CA LEU A 257 -1.77 -8.58 -9.72
C LEU A 257 -0.47 -9.31 -9.41
N LEU A 258 0.57 -8.55 -9.06
CA LEU A 258 1.86 -9.09 -8.64
C LEU A 258 1.92 -9.22 -7.13
N THR A 259 2.34 -10.39 -6.64
CA THR A 259 2.82 -10.50 -5.25
C THR A 259 4.12 -9.72 -5.10
N VAL A 260 4.38 -9.19 -3.91
CA VAL A 260 5.60 -8.45 -3.59
C VAL A 260 6.70 -9.41 -3.12
N PRO A 261 7.75 -9.67 -3.90
CA PRO A 261 8.93 -10.36 -3.40
C PRO A 261 9.66 -9.49 -2.38
N THR A 262 10.25 -10.13 -1.37
CA THR A 262 11.05 -9.45 -0.36
C THR A 262 12.32 -10.24 -0.09
N ASN A 263 13.43 -9.54 0.19
CA ASN A 263 14.63 -10.23 0.64
C ASN A 263 14.40 -10.77 2.06
N LEU A 264 14.28 -12.09 2.15
CA LEU A 264 14.07 -12.81 3.40
C LEU A 264 15.39 -13.16 4.09
N ARG A 265 16.39 -13.57 3.30
CA ARG A 265 17.62 -14.17 3.79
C ARG A 265 18.64 -13.14 4.28
N ASP A 266 18.78 -12.02 3.57
CA ASP A 266 19.85 -11.06 3.83
C ASP A 266 19.36 -9.73 4.43
N TRP A 267 18.06 -9.61 4.71
CA TRP A 267 17.49 -8.42 5.36
C TRP A 267 17.05 -8.75 6.79
N LEU A 268 17.89 -8.35 7.76
CA LEU A 268 17.57 -8.44 9.19
C LEU A 268 16.36 -7.54 9.54
N PRO A 269 15.45 -7.97 10.43
CA PRO A 269 14.38 -7.10 10.94
C PRO A 269 14.94 -5.79 11.53
N ASN A 270 14.22 -4.70 11.35
CA ASN A 270 14.67 -3.38 11.78
C ASN A 270 14.41 -3.13 13.26
N VAL A 271 13.25 -3.59 13.75
CA VAL A 271 12.84 -3.45 15.16
C VAL A 271 12.17 -4.75 15.58
N SER A 272 12.57 -5.26 16.74
CA SER A 272 11.88 -6.38 17.39
C SER A 272 11.12 -5.86 18.60
N PHE A 273 10.01 -6.53 18.93
CA PHE A 273 9.31 -6.27 20.18
C PHE A 273 9.96 -7.04 21.32
N ASP A 274 10.22 -6.32 22.41
CA ASP A 274 10.77 -6.85 23.65
C ASP A 274 9.72 -6.66 24.76
N GLY A 275 8.95 -7.70 25.04
CA GLY A 275 7.96 -7.74 26.12
C GLY A 275 8.41 -8.50 27.36
N LEU A 276 9.66 -8.99 27.39
CA LEU A 276 10.19 -9.76 28.51
C LEU A 276 10.89 -8.86 29.53
N GLU A 277 10.80 -9.24 30.81
CA GLU A 277 11.50 -8.55 31.90
C GLU A 277 12.22 -9.54 32.83
N GLY A 278 13.28 -9.06 33.49
CA GLY A 278 13.95 -9.76 34.59
C GLY A 278 14.59 -11.11 34.19
N ALA A 279 14.24 -12.17 34.92
CA ALA A 279 14.84 -13.49 34.71
C ALA A 279 14.49 -14.11 33.34
N ALA A 280 13.28 -13.84 32.83
CA ALA A 280 12.84 -14.34 31.53
C ALA A 280 13.61 -13.69 30.38
N GLU A 281 13.77 -12.36 30.44
CA GLU A 281 14.60 -11.59 29.50
C GLU A 281 16.04 -12.10 29.50
N THR A 282 16.62 -12.28 30.69
CA THR A 282 18.01 -12.77 30.85
C THR A 282 18.19 -14.15 30.22
N ALA A 283 17.26 -15.08 30.46
CA ALA A 283 17.31 -16.44 29.93
C ALA A 283 17.13 -16.49 28.41
N TRP A 284 16.24 -15.65 27.86
CA TRP A 284 16.08 -15.48 26.43
C TRP A 284 17.36 -14.89 25.78
N ALA A 285 17.87 -13.79 26.33
CA ALA A 285 19.04 -13.09 25.80
C ALA A 285 20.29 -14.00 25.79
N GLU A 286 20.46 -14.83 26.82
CA GLU A 286 21.55 -15.81 26.85
C GLU A 286 21.42 -16.87 25.74
N ALA A 287 20.22 -17.39 25.51
CA ALA A 287 19.99 -18.35 24.43
C ALA A 287 20.23 -17.73 23.05
N LEU A 288 19.79 -16.49 22.84
CA LEU A 288 20.04 -15.74 21.60
C LEU A 288 21.54 -15.50 21.39
N ARG A 289 22.28 -15.08 22.42
CA ARG A 289 23.74 -14.89 22.36
C ARG A 289 24.47 -16.19 22.08
N GLN A 290 24.11 -17.28 22.76
CA GLN A 290 24.68 -18.61 22.53
C GLN A 290 24.48 -19.03 21.07
N GLY A 291 23.26 -18.90 20.57
CA GLY A 291 22.90 -19.25 19.20
C GLY A 291 23.69 -18.46 18.15
N ARG A 292 23.74 -17.13 18.28
CA ARG A 292 24.51 -16.26 17.39
C ARG A 292 26.01 -16.55 17.42
N ARG A 293 26.57 -16.82 18.61
CA ARG A 293 27.98 -17.22 18.75
C ARG A 293 28.25 -18.55 18.04
N ALA A 294 27.37 -19.53 18.20
CA ALA A 294 27.49 -20.82 17.53
C ALA A 294 27.39 -20.69 16.00
N LEU A 295 26.52 -19.82 15.48
CA LEU A 295 26.46 -19.49 14.05
C LEU A 295 27.80 -18.93 13.54
N LEU A 296 28.38 -17.96 14.24
CA LEU A 296 29.67 -17.38 13.86
C LEU A 296 30.81 -18.42 13.85
N GLN A 297 30.75 -19.38 14.76
CA GLN A 297 31.72 -20.45 14.90
C GLN A 297 31.42 -21.68 14.03
N ARG A 298 30.39 -21.59 13.16
CA ARG A 298 29.96 -22.68 12.27
C ARG A 298 29.49 -23.95 12.99
N ARG A 299 29.03 -23.82 14.22
CA ARG A 299 28.46 -24.91 15.04
C ARG A 299 26.95 -24.94 14.84
N TRP A 300 26.53 -25.44 13.68
CA TRP A 300 25.16 -25.28 13.18
C TRP A 300 24.08 -25.93 14.05
N GLU A 301 24.31 -27.16 14.52
CA GLU A 301 23.36 -27.85 15.39
C GLU A 301 23.26 -27.22 16.79
N GLU A 302 24.38 -26.75 17.34
CA GLU A 302 24.38 -26.01 18.61
C GLU A 302 23.61 -24.69 18.45
N ALA A 303 23.83 -23.98 17.33
CA ALA A 303 23.11 -22.76 17.00
C ALA A 303 21.61 -23.02 16.88
N ARG A 304 21.21 -24.06 16.14
CA ARG A 304 19.81 -24.47 15.97
C ARG A 304 19.13 -24.69 17.31
N GLY A 305 19.72 -25.53 18.17
CA GLY A 305 19.14 -25.82 19.49
C GLY A 305 19.06 -24.60 20.40
N ALA A 306 20.06 -23.71 20.38
CA ALA A 306 20.04 -22.48 21.18
C ALA A 306 19.00 -21.46 20.68
N LEU A 307 18.87 -21.30 19.36
CA LEU A 307 17.94 -20.36 18.74
C LEU A 307 16.49 -20.86 18.80
N GLU A 308 16.26 -22.17 18.72
CA GLU A 308 14.96 -22.77 18.99
C GLU A 308 14.48 -22.45 20.42
N ARG A 309 15.36 -22.61 21.42
CA ARG A 309 15.06 -22.20 22.80
C ARG A 309 14.83 -20.70 22.94
N ALA A 310 15.51 -19.87 22.15
CA ALA A 310 15.29 -18.43 22.16
C ALA A 310 13.91 -18.09 21.58
N VAL A 311 13.53 -18.67 20.44
CA VAL A 311 12.18 -18.50 19.85
C VAL A 311 11.09 -18.94 20.82
N ALA A 312 11.27 -20.09 21.48
CA ALA A 312 10.29 -20.59 22.44
C ALA A 312 10.07 -19.66 23.64
N ARG A 313 11.07 -18.83 24.01
CA ARG A 313 10.98 -17.90 25.14
C ARG A 313 10.43 -16.53 24.75
N ASN A 314 10.73 -16.05 23.54
CA ASN A 314 10.23 -14.78 23.03
C ASN A 314 9.71 -14.95 21.59
N PRO A 315 8.51 -15.53 21.40
CA PRO A 315 7.98 -15.89 20.09
C PRO A 315 7.53 -14.70 19.24
N GLU A 316 7.53 -13.48 19.79
CA GLU A 316 7.19 -12.26 19.06
C GLU A 316 8.44 -11.47 18.63
N HIS A 317 9.64 -11.93 19.00
CA HIS A 317 10.89 -11.24 18.70
C HIS A 317 11.42 -11.54 17.29
N ALA A 318 11.19 -10.61 16.37
CA ALA A 318 11.53 -10.72 14.96
C ALA A 318 12.97 -11.17 14.66
N GLU A 319 13.98 -10.55 15.28
CA GLU A 319 15.39 -10.91 15.05
C GLU A 319 15.71 -12.33 15.53
N THR A 320 15.01 -12.86 16.55
CA THR A 320 15.25 -14.22 17.04
C THR A 320 14.85 -15.23 15.96
N HIS A 321 13.71 -15.01 15.32
CA HIS A 321 13.26 -15.79 14.17
C HIS A 321 14.24 -15.72 13.00
N PHE A 322 14.83 -14.55 12.71
CA PHE A 322 15.81 -14.40 11.64
C PHE A 322 17.05 -15.26 11.87
N TRP A 323 17.62 -15.23 13.08
CA TRP A 323 18.78 -16.05 13.40
C TRP A 323 18.43 -17.53 13.43
N TYR A 324 17.26 -17.90 13.95
CA TYR A 324 16.79 -19.28 13.91
C TYR A 324 16.66 -19.79 12.46
N ALA A 325 16.09 -18.97 11.56
CA ALA A 325 16.01 -19.27 10.13
C ALA A 325 17.39 -19.55 9.51
N GLN A 326 18.40 -18.72 9.82
CA GLN A 326 19.78 -18.95 9.36
C GLN A 326 20.35 -20.28 9.86
N SER A 327 20.06 -20.67 11.11
CA SER A 327 20.50 -21.98 11.64
C SER A 327 19.81 -23.17 10.96
N LEU A 328 18.51 -23.05 10.67
CA LEU A 328 17.74 -24.06 9.93
C LEU A 328 18.26 -24.22 8.50
N GLU A 329 18.53 -23.10 7.82
CA GLU A 329 19.12 -23.12 6.47
C GLU A 329 20.48 -23.83 6.45
N ARG A 330 21.35 -23.55 7.43
CA ARG A 330 22.68 -24.18 7.53
C ARG A 330 22.65 -25.65 7.93
N THR A 331 21.56 -26.13 8.53
CA THR A 331 21.34 -27.54 8.87
C THR A 331 20.52 -28.28 7.81
N GLY A 332 20.17 -27.63 6.69
CA GLY A 332 19.49 -28.23 5.55
C GLY A 332 17.95 -28.21 5.62
N ASP A 333 17.36 -27.61 6.66
CA ASP A 333 15.92 -27.46 6.79
C ASP A 333 15.42 -26.20 6.08
N ALA A 334 15.33 -26.26 4.75
CA ALA A 334 14.92 -25.13 3.92
C ALA A 334 13.46 -24.69 4.18
N ALA A 335 12.56 -25.64 4.46
CA ALA A 335 11.15 -25.35 4.71
C ALA A 335 10.95 -24.66 6.07
N GLY A 336 11.64 -25.16 7.10
CA GLY A 336 11.69 -24.52 8.41
C GLY A 336 12.31 -23.13 8.32
N ALA A 337 13.43 -22.98 7.61
CA ALA A 337 14.08 -21.69 7.40
C ALA A 337 13.15 -20.67 6.74
N LEU A 338 12.45 -21.03 5.65
CA LEU A 338 11.50 -20.15 4.97
C LEU A 338 10.38 -19.68 5.91
N THR A 339 9.86 -20.59 6.73
CA THR A 339 8.82 -20.28 7.73
C THR A 339 9.34 -19.25 8.74
N GLN A 340 10.54 -19.48 9.28
CA GLN A 340 11.15 -18.58 10.26
C GLN A 340 11.53 -17.22 9.67
N TYR A 341 12.02 -17.17 8.42
CA TYR A 341 12.28 -15.89 7.74
C TYR A 341 11.00 -15.08 7.50
N ARG A 342 9.89 -15.74 7.15
CA ARG A 342 8.58 -15.06 7.00
C ARG A 342 8.11 -14.49 8.33
N LEU A 343 8.22 -15.26 9.41
CA LEU A 343 7.91 -14.78 10.77
C LEU A 343 8.80 -13.59 11.15
N ALA A 344 10.11 -13.66 10.91
CA ALA A 344 11.01 -12.55 11.16
C ALA A 344 10.62 -11.26 10.42
N LYS A 345 10.15 -11.38 9.17
CA LYS A 345 9.63 -10.26 8.39
C LYS A 345 8.31 -9.71 8.94
N ASP A 346 7.36 -10.59 9.26
CA ASP A 346 6.01 -10.20 9.66
C ASP A 346 5.95 -9.67 11.11
N LEU A 347 6.86 -10.14 11.96
CA LEU A 347 7.06 -9.66 13.33
C LEU A 347 7.91 -8.39 13.40
N ASP A 348 8.51 -7.91 12.30
CA ASP A 348 9.27 -6.67 12.29
C ASP A 348 8.36 -5.51 12.71
N TYR A 349 8.69 -4.87 13.83
CA TYR A 349 7.89 -3.77 14.39
C TYR A 349 8.00 -2.49 13.58
N ASN A 350 8.85 -2.50 12.56
CA ASN A 350 9.01 -1.42 11.59
C ASN A 350 8.93 -1.98 10.16
N PRO A 351 7.71 -2.33 9.69
CA PRO A 351 7.50 -3.11 8.48
C PRO A 351 7.73 -2.30 7.19
N PHE A 352 8.98 -2.17 6.77
CA PHE A 352 9.37 -1.67 5.44
C PHE A 352 9.22 -2.71 4.32
N ARG A 353 9.07 -3.99 4.69
CA ARG A 353 8.84 -5.11 3.77
C ARG A 353 7.35 -5.44 3.74
N ALA A 354 6.85 -5.87 2.59
CA ALA A 354 5.46 -6.27 2.47
C ALA A 354 5.14 -7.42 3.44
N HIS A 355 4.11 -7.21 4.27
CA HIS A 355 3.60 -8.21 5.20
C HIS A 355 2.96 -9.38 4.43
N SER A 356 3.08 -10.61 4.91
CA SER A 356 2.61 -11.79 4.18
C SER A 356 1.10 -11.76 3.91
N ALA A 357 0.32 -11.09 4.76
CA ALA A 357 -1.12 -10.85 4.56
C ALA A 357 -1.43 -10.15 3.22
N PHE A 358 -0.55 -9.25 2.75
CA PHE A 358 -0.77 -8.53 1.49
C PHE A 358 -0.66 -9.48 0.29
N ASN A 359 0.35 -10.34 0.28
CA ASN A 359 0.50 -11.35 -0.77
C ASN A 359 -0.61 -12.42 -0.70
N ALA A 360 -1.12 -12.73 0.49
CA ALA A 360 -2.31 -13.58 0.64
C ALA A 360 -3.54 -12.95 -0.03
N THR A 361 -3.82 -11.68 0.25
CA THR A 361 -4.90 -10.92 -0.41
C THR A 361 -4.77 -10.93 -1.94
N VAL A 362 -3.56 -10.72 -2.48
CA VAL A 362 -3.33 -10.76 -3.94
C VAL A 362 -3.71 -12.13 -4.53
N ARG A 363 -3.27 -13.22 -3.89
CA ARG A 363 -3.58 -14.59 -4.32
C ARG A 363 -5.07 -14.89 -4.22
N GLU A 364 -5.70 -14.51 -3.12
CA GLU A 364 -7.15 -14.68 -2.92
C GLU A 364 -7.97 -13.94 -3.98
N LEU A 365 -7.62 -12.69 -4.28
CA LEU A 365 -8.32 -11.89 -5.29
C LEU A 365 -8.22 -12.48 -6.69
N ALA A 366 -7.03 -12.96 -7.07
CA ALA A 366 -6.82 -13.61 -8.36
C ALA A 366 -7.56 -14.96 -8.45
N ALA A 367 -7.51 -15.77 -7.38
CA ALA A 367 -8.23 -17.04 -7.32
C ALA A 367 -9.76 -16.86 -7.38
N ALA A 368 -10.30 -15.79 -6.78
CA ALA A 368 -11.72 -15.48 -6.79
C ALA A 368 -12.24 -14.95 -8.15
N ARG A 369 -11.35 -14.55 -9.08
CA ARG A 369 -11.70 -13.91 -10.36
C ARG A 369 -10.96 -14.55 -11.55
N PRO A 370 -11.08 -15.86 -11.78
CA PRO A 370 -10.34 -16.55 -12.82
C PRO A 370 -10.66 -15.98 -14.21
N GLY A 371 -9.63 -15.82 -15.04
CA GLY A 371 -9.75 -15.29 -16.41
C GLY A 371 -9.97 -13.77 -16.52
N ARG A 372 -10.25 -13.07 -15.42
CA ARG A 372 -10.36 -11.60 -15.37
C ARG A 372 -9.18 -10.96 -14.64
N VAL A 373 -8.69 -11.62 -13.59
CA VAL A 373 -7.51 -11.22 -12.84
C VAL A 373 -6.45 -12.31 -12.99
N VAL A 374 -5.26 -11.92 -13.44
CA VAL A 374 -4.10 -12.81 -13.58
C VAL A 374 -3.20 -12.63 -12.36
N LEU A 375 -2.86 -13.74 -11.70
CA LEU A 375 -1.84 -13.75 -10.66
C LEU A 375 -0.46 -13.83 -11.29
N VAL A 376 0.43 -12.93 -10.90
CA VAL A 376 1.86 -13.04 -11.14
C VAL A 376 2.54 -13.26 -9.78
N ASP A 377 2.73 -14.52 -9.41
CA ASP A 377 3.29 -14.91 -8.10
C ASP A 377 4.83 -14.82 -8.11
N ALA A 378 5.34 -13.59 -7.98
CA ALA A 378 6.76 -13.30 -7.91
C ALA A 378 7.41 -13.59 -6.54
N GLU A 379 6.64 -13.95 -5.50
CA GLU A 379 7.18 -14.32 -4.19
C GLU A 379 7.66 -15.78 -4.14
N ARG A 380 7.21 -16.64 -5.07
CA ARG A 380 7.47 -18.09 -5.07
C ARG A 380 8.69 -18.52 -5.87
#